data_AF-A0A3D3AYK2-F1
#
_entry.id   AF-A0A3D3AYK2-F1
#
_cell.length_a   1.000
_cell.length_b   1.000
_cell.length_c   1.000
_cell.angle_alpha   90.00
_cell.angle_beta   90.00
_cell.angle_gamma   90.00
#
_symmetry.space_group_name_H-M   'P 1'
#
loop_
_entity.id
_entity.type
_entity.pdbx_description
1 polymer ?
#
loop_
_entity_poly.entity_id
_entity_poly.type
_entity_poly.pdbx_seq_one_letter_code
_entity_poly.pdbx_strand_id
1 'polypeptide(L)'
;AIAPNDSIERMTGLGVRVIQANASFLDKFTVEAGRVLVRARRFVIATGSMPSIPPIPGLDEVPYFTNETIFDVSERIQHLIVLGGGPVGLELGQA
;
A
#
# COMPACT_ATOMS: atom_id res chain seq x y z
N ALA A 1 -4.99 -12.67 -9.04
CA ALA A 1 -6.32 -12.01 -9.01
C ALA A 1 -6.91 -12.12 -7.60
N ILE A 2 -6.70 -11.10 -6.77
CA ILE A 2 -7.25 -10.99 -5.40
C ILE A 2 -8.71 -10.46 -5.43
N ALA A 3 -9.10 -9.86 -6.55
CA ALA A 3 -10.31 -9.05 -6.72
C ALA A 3 -11.68 -9.68 -6.35
N PRO A 4 -12.00 -10.97 -6.56
CA PRO A 4 -13.40 -11.42 -6.35
C PRO A 4 -13.81 -11.50 -4.88
N ASN A 5 -12.85 -11.60 -3.95
CA ASN A 5 -13.15 -11.83 -2.54
C ASN A 5 -13.23 -10.52 -1.72
N ASP A 6 -12.63 -9.44 -2.22
CA ASP A 6 -12.31 -8.26 -1.42
C ASP A 6 -13.03 -7.00 -1.95
N SER A 7 -13.95 -7.17 -2.91
CA SER A 7 -14.63 -6.05 -3.55
C SER A 7 -15.63 -5.35 -2.62
N ILE A 8 -15.85 -4.06 -2.87
CA ILE A 8 -16.79 -3.23 -2.12
C ILE A 8 -18.21 -3.78 -2.26
N GLU A 9 -18.58 -4.21 -3.46
CA GLU A 9 -19.88 -4.77 -3.78
C GLU A 9 -20.15 -6.02 -2.95
N ARG A 10 -19.16 -6.91 -2.85
CA ARG A 10 -19.27 -8.14 -2.06
C ARG A 10 -19.39 -7.84 -0.58
N MET A 11 -18.51 -6.98 -0.04
CA MET A 11 -18.54 -6.60 1.37
C MET A 11 -19.87 -5.95 1.75
N THR A 12 -20.36 -5.05 0.91
CA THR A 12 -21.67 -4.42 1.08
C THR A 12 -22.81 -5.44 1.01
N GLY A 13 -22.75 -6.40 0.08
CA GLY A 13 -23.70 -7.52 -0.02
C GLY A 13 -23.71 -8.45 1.20
N LEU A 14 -22.61 -8.51 1.96
CA LEU A 14 -22.52 -9.22 3.24
C LEU A 14 -22.98 -8.37 4.44
N GLY A 15 -23.45 -7.14 4.22
CA GLY A 15 -23.91 -6.22 5.27
C GLY A 15 -22.79 -5.40 5.92
N VAL A 16 -21.58 -5.40 5.36
CA VAL A 16 -20.48 -4.57 5.84
C VAL A 16 -20.66 -3.14 5.34
N ARG A 17 -20.62 -2.16 6.24
CA ARG A 17 -20.54 -0.75 5.86
C ARG A 17 -19.11 -0.42 5.42
N VAL A 18 -18.93 -0.20 4.12
CA VAL A 18 -17.63 0.22 3.55
C VAL A 18 -17.53 1.74 3.53
N ILE A 19 -16.45 2.30 4.07
CA ILE A 19 -16.15 3.74 4.04
C ILE A 19 -14.82 3.90 3.30
N GLN A 20 -14.84 4.53 2.13
CA GLN A 20 -13.64 4.80 1.33
C GLN A 20 -13.05 6.16 1.72
N ALA A 21 -12.17 6.15 2.72
CA ALA A 21 -11.41 7.33 3.13
C ALA A 21 -10.14 6.91 3.89
N ASN A 22 -9.14 7.79 3.90
CA ASN A 22 -8.06 7.69 4.88
C ASN A 22 -8.64 7.86 6.27
N ALA A 23 -8.15 7.03 7.20
CA ALA A 23 -8.66 6.97 8.55
C ALA A 23 -7.58 7.31 9.56
N SER A 24 -7.95 8.05 10.60
CA SER A 24 -7.05 8.40 11.71
C SER A 24 -7.77 8.19 13.05
N PHE A 25 -7.04 7.85 14.10
CA PHE A 25 -7.59 7.77 15.45
C PHE A 25 -7.65 9.18 16.05
N LEU A 26 -8.86 9.61 16.44
CA LEU A 26 -9.03 10.83 17.24
C LEU A 26 -8.79 10.55 18.71
N ASP A 27 -9.19 9.37 19.16
CA ASP A 27 -9.02 8.89 20.53
C ASP A 27 -9.01 7.35 20.56
N LYS A 28 -8.92 6.75 21.74
CA LYS A 28 -8.87 5.28 21.93
C LYS A 28 -10.08 4.51 21.39
N PHE A 29 -11.21 5.18 21.17
CA PHE A 29 -12.50 4.59 20.84
C PHE A 29 -13.12 5.16 19.56
N THR A 30 -12.50 6.18 18.95
CA THR A 30 -13.07 6.91 17.83
C THR A 30 -12.06 7.04 16.69
N VAL A 31 -12.47 6.57 15.51
CA VAL A 31 -11.76 6.78 14.24
C VAL A 31 -12.55 7.77 13.41
N GLU A 32 -11.86 8.75 12.82
CA GLU A 32 -12.41 9.55 11.73
C GLU A 32 -12.02 8.92 10.39
N ALA A 33 -12.96 8.93 9.43
CA ALA A 33 -12.74 8.49 8.06
C ALA A 33 -13.54 9.42 7.12
N GLY A 34 -12.84 10.39 6.52
CA GLY A 34 -13.48 11.47 5.78
C GLY A 34 -14.38 12.31 6.67
N ARG A 35 -15.70 12.31 6.42
CA ARG A 35 -16.70 13.00 7.25
C ARG A 35 -17.41 12.09 8.25
N VAL A 36 -17.01 10.81 8.32
CA VAL A 36 -17.66 9.82 9.17
C VAL A 36 -16.84 9.62 10.45
N LEU A 37 -17.50 9.71 11.59
CA LEU A 37 -16.94 9.29 12.88
C LEU A 37 -17.44 7.89 13.22
N VAL A 38 -16.50 6.98 13.50
CA VAL A 38 -16.78 5.59 13.86
C VAL A 38 -16.31 5.37 15.29
N ARG A 39 -17.27 5.19 16.20
CA ARG A 39 -17.00 4.74 17.57
C ARG A 39 -17.12 3.23 17.65
N ALA A 40 -16.09 2.55 18.16
CA ALA A 40 -16.10 1.10 18.28
C ALA A 40 -15.51 0.63 19.61
N ARG A 41 -15.90 -0.59 20.03
CA ARG A 41 -15.33 -1.26 21.20
C ARG A 41 -13.97 -1.89 20.91
N ARG A 42 -13.72 -2.23 19.64
CA ARG A 42 -12.52 -2.90 19.15
C ARG A 42 -12.20 -2.41 17.75
N PHE A 43 -10.92 -2.34 17.44
CA PHE A 43 -10.40 -2.00 16.12
C PHE A 43 -9.43 -3.09 15.67
N VAL A 44 -9.45 -3.38 14.38
CA VAL A 44 -8.41 -4.17 13.70
C VAL A 44 -7.67 -3.19 12.79
N ILE A 45 -6.35 -3.10 12.96
CA ILE A 45 -5.50 -2.26 12.12
C ILE A 45 -4.88 -3.17 11.05
N ALA A 46 -5.33 -3.01 9.80
CA ALA A 46 -4.90 -3.80 8.66
C ALA A 46 -4.49 -2.88 7.48
N THR A 47 -3.63 -1.90 7.76
CA THR A 47 -3.24 -0.84 6.80
C THR A 47 -2.22 -1.28 5.75
N GLY A 48 -1.78 -2.54 5.77
CA GLY A 48 -0.74 -3.05 4.88
C GLY A 48 0.65 -2.48 5.19
N SER A 49 1.52 -2.49 4.18
CA SER A 49 2.90 -1.97 4.21
C SER A 49 3.17 -1.13 2.98
N MET A 50 4.23 -0.32 3.04
CA MET A 50 4.75 0.45 1.91
C MET A 50 6.25 0.17 1.70
N PRO A 51 6.82 0.45 0.51
CA PRO A 51 8.24 0.27 0.26
C PRO A 51 9.06 1.13 1.22
N SER A 52 10.11 0.53 1.80
CA SER A 52 11.05 1.26 2.65
C SER A 52 12.15 1.86 1.78
N ILE A 53 12.33 3.18 1.88
CA ILE A 53 13.40 3.88 1.16
C ILE A 53 14.66 3.91 2.04
N PRO A 54 15.79 3.33 1.60
CA PRO A 54 17.00 3.28 2.41
C PRO A 54 17.58 4.69 2.57
N PRO A 55 18.18 5.03 3.73
CA PRO A 55 18.75 6.36 3.99
C PRO A 55 20.11 6.51 3.31
N ILE A 56 20.13 6.51 1.98
CA ILE A 56 21.33 6.72 1.16
C ILE A 56 21.37 8.20 0.78
N PRO A 57 22.43 8.94 1.16
CA PRO A 57 22.56 10.35 0.79
C PRO A 57 22.44 10.57 -0.73
N GLY A 58 21.56 11.49 -1.13
CA GLY A 58 21.32 11.84 -2.53
C GLY A 58 20.36 10.91 -3.28
N LEU A 59 19.86 9.83 -2.65
CA LEU A 59 18.88 8.95 -3.29
C LEU A 59 17.53 9.65 -3.52
N ASP A 60 17.14 10.54 -2.62
CA ASP A 60 15.94 11.37 -2.71
C ASP A 60 16.04 12.48 -3.76
N GLU A 61 17.25 12.78 -4.24
CA GLU A 61 17.51 13.78 -5.28
C GLU A 61 17.46 13.19 -6.70
N VAL A 62 17.37 11.86 -6.83
CA VAL A 62 17.34 11.18 -8.13
C VAL A 62 16.05 10.39 -8.33
N PRO A 63 15.57 10.22 -9.56
CA PRO A 63 14.46 9.31 -9.84
C PRO A 63 14.88 7.86 -9.51
N TYR A 64 14.03 7.18 -8.76
CA TYR A 64 14.16 5.74 -8.50
C TYR A 64 12.80 5.06 -8.62
N PHE A 65 12.83 3.74 -8.79
CA PHE A 65 11.64 2.90 -8.76
C PHE A 65 11.55 2.14 -7.44
N THR A 66 10.33 1.85 -7.01
CA THR A 66 10.05 0.86 -5.98
C THR A 66 9.44 -0.40 -6.63
N ASN A 67 9.22 -1.45 -5.83
CA ASN A 67 8.46 -2.62 -6.25
C ASN A 67 6.99 -2.31 -6.60
N GLU A 68 6.50 -1.11 -6.30
CA GLU A 68 5.16 -0.67 -6.68
C GLU A 68 5.16 0.08 -8.01
N THR A 69 6.19 0.86 -8.30
CA THR A 69 6.18 1.80 -9.45
C THR A 69 6.90 1.27 -10.69
N ILE A 70 7.77 0.26 -10.57
CA ILE A 70 8.57 -0.23 -11.71
C ILE A 70 7.71 -0.82 -12.84
N PHE A 71 6.52 -1.32 -12.51
CA PHE A 71 5.60 -1.94 -13.47
C PHE A 71 4.82 -0.93 -14.32
N ASP A 72 4.83 0.35 -13.94
CA ASP A 72 4.17 1.42 -14.69
C ASP A 72 5.05 1.98 -15.82
N VAL A 73 6.30 1.51 -15.93
CA VAL A 73 7.24 1.98 -16.94
C VAL A 73 6.84 1.48 -18.33
N SER A 74 6.51 2.39 -19.23
CA SER A 74 6.13 2.07 -20.61
C SER A 74 7.32 1.81 -21.54
N GLU A 75 8.50 2.31 -21.17
CA GLU A 75 9.72 2.20 -21.98
C GLU A 75 10.68 1.14 -21.43
N ARG A 76 11.47 0.52 -22.31
CA ARG A 76 12.40 -0.53 -21.91
C ARG A 76 13.59 0.05 -21.14
N ILE A 77 13.77 -0.39 -19.89
CA ILE A 77 14.96 -0.12 -19.09
C ILE A 77 16.12 -0.97 -19.61
N GLN A 78 17.18 -0.33 -20.12
CA GLN A 78 18.34 -1.06 -20.66
C GLN A 78 19.30 -1.56 -19.57
N HIS A 79 19.38 -0.85 -18.44
CA HIS A 79 20.25 -1.19 -17.33
C HIS A 79 19.56 -0.84 -16.01
N LEU A 80 19.52 -1.79 -15.09
CA LEU A 80 18.82 -1.67 -13.81
C LEU A 80 19.73 -2.11 -12.67
N ILE A 81 19.80 -1.29 -11.62
CA ILE A 81 20.41 -1.67 -10.33
C ILE A 81 19.27 -1.93 -9.36
N VAL A 82 19.26 -3.12 -8.74
CA VAL A 82 18.29 -3.48 -7.69
C VAL A 82 18.96 -3.32 -6.33
N LEU A 83 18.46 -2.37 -5.53
CA LEU A 83 18.93 -2.12 -4.17
C LEU A 83 18.17 -3.00 -3.18
N GLY A 84 18.70 -4.20 -2.92
CA GLY A 84 18.16 -5.14 -1.92
C GLY A 84 18.10 -6.58 -2.45
N GLY A 85 18.67 -7.52 -1.70
CA GLY A 85 18.76 -8.95 -2.08
C GLY A 85 17.68 -9.84 -1.46
N GLY A 86 16.57 -9.26 -1.00
CA GLY A 86 15.43 -10.03 -0.50
C GLY A 86 14.61 -10.67 -1.63
N PRO A 87 13.58 -11.46 -1.31
CA PRO A 87 12.76 -12.17 -2.31
C PRO A 87 12.24 -11.26 -3.44
N VAL A 88 11.66 -10.10 -3.07
CA VAL A 88 11.15 -9.12 -4.04
C VAL A 88 12.25 -8.59 -4.98
N GLY A 89 13.43 -8.28 -4.44
CA GLY A 89 14.56 -7.79 -5.24
C GLY A 89 15.12 -8.86 -6.18
N LEU A 90 15.19 -10.11 -5.74
CA LEU A 90 15.64 -11.24 -6.56
C LEU A 90 14.64 -11.56 -7.68
N GLU A 91 13.34 -11.60 -7.36
CA GLU A 91 12.28 -11.80 -8.35
C GLU A 91 12.30 -10.69 -9.42
N LEU A 92 12.42 -9.43 -9.01
CA LEU A 92 12.53 -8.30 -9.94
C LEU A 92 13.81 -8.34 -10.77
N GLY A 93 14.94 -8.77 -10.19
CA GLY A 93 16.21 -8.87 -10.90
C GLY A 93 16.26 -10.03 -11.90
N GLN A 94 15.44 -11.08 -11.70
CA GLN A 94 15.33 -12.22 -12.60
C GLN A 94 14.38 -11.99 -13.78
N ALA A 95 13.30 -11.21 -13.55
CA ALA A 95 12.20 -11.01 -14.49
C ALA A 95 12.65 -10.42 -15.84
#